data_AF-D6CSF3-F1
#
_entry.id   AF-D6CSF3-F1
#
_cell.length_a   1.000
_cell.length_b   1.000
_cell.length_c   1.000
_cell.angle_alpha   90.00
_cell.angle_beta   90.00
_cell.angle_gamma   90.00
#
_symmetry.space_group_name_H-M   'P 1'
#
loop_
_entity.id
_entity.type
_entity.pdbx_description
1 polymer ?
#
loop_
_entity_poly.entity_id
_entity_poly.type
_entity_poly.pdbx_seq_one_letter_code
_entity_poly.pdbx_strand_id
1 'polypeptide(L)'
;MFRFFKRKSAPETAAPEATAEVAPEAITALAALQLDAPAEAAPAVEPAVAARSEPETSQAAVLVAEEQPTSGWFSRLRSGLRKTGSGISGLFGGSKIDEALYEELESALIMADAGMPATTALLADLRRRVKSTRAETPAQVRGLLADALADLLSPLQKPLDIGRQNPTVLMMVGVNGAGKTTTIGKLTQHLLRADEKVLLAAGDTFRAAAREQLVAWGQRNQVQVISQDGGDPAAVAFDAVSAGKAREIDVVIVDTAGRLPTQLHLMEELKKVKRVTAKAMDGAPHEILLVIDANNGQNALAQVRAFDDALGLTGLVITKLDGSAKGGVIAAIARERPVPVYFIGVGESLDDLQTFDAKAFARALVGEA
;
A
#
# COMPACT_ATOMS: atom_id res chain seq x y z
N MET A 1 3.04 -63.10 50.26
CA MET A 1 1.68 -63.17 49.69
C MET A 1 1.76 -62.87 48.20
N PHE A 2 1.13 -63.74 47.41
CA PHE A 2 1.40 -63.98 45.99
C PHE A 2 0.80 -62.92 45.05
N ARG A 3 1.58 -62.61 43.99
CA ARG A 3 1.15 -61.88 42.79
C ARG A 3 0.26 -62.78 41.92
N PHE A 4 -0.90 -62.26 41.51
CA PHE A 4 -1.71 -62.77 40.41
C PHE A 4 -1.75 -61.70 39.32
N PHE A 5 -1.37 -62.05 38.09
CA PHE A 5 -2.17 -61.71 36.90
C PHE A 5 -1.76 -62.64 35.76
N LYS A 6 -2.77 -63.23 35.14
CA LYS A 6 -2.72 -64.24 34.08
C LYS A 6 -3.59 -63.72 32.92
N ARG A 7 -3.31 -64.21 31.71
CA ARG A 7 -4.14 -64.18 30.47
C ARG A 7 -4.18 -62.86 29.68
N LYS A 8 -4.35 -62.85 28.36
CA LYS A 8 -4.22 -63.83 27.24
C LYS A 8 -4.47 -63.01 25.95
N SER A 9 -3.75 -63.35 24.88
CA SER A 9 -4.09 -63.29 23.44
C SER A 9 -5.38 -62.61 22.95
N ALA A 10 -5.25 -61.82 21.88
CA ALA A 10 -6.30 -61.48 20.90
C ALA A 10 -5.82 -61.81 19.45
N PRO A 11 -6.73 -62.01 18.46
CA PRO A 11 -6.51 -62.82 17.25
C PRO A 11 -6.51 -62.05 15.90
N GLU A 12 -6.17 -62.78 14.81
CA GLU A 12 -6.59 -62.60 13.39
C GLU A 12 -8.09 -62.22 13.27
N THR A 13 -8.65 -61.54 12.26
CA THR A 13 -8.46 -61.47 10.79
C THR A 13 -9.44 -60.38 10.27
N ALA A 14 -9.18 -59.74 9.12
CA ALA A 14 -10.16 -59.52 8.02
C ALA A 14 -9.66 -58.47 6.99
N ALA A 15 -9.87 -58.82 5.73
CA ALA A 15 -9.41 -58.17 4.50
C ALA A 15 -10.21 -56.90 4.13
N PRO A 16 -9.76 -56.11 3.13
CA PRO A 16 -10.36 -54.82 2.79
C PRO A 16 -11.53 -54.95 1.81
N GLU A 17 -12.60 -54.18 2.03
CA GLU A 17 -13.68 -54.00 1.07
C GLU A 17 -13.31 -52.99 0.00
N ALA A 18 -13.46 -53.43 -1.25
CA ALA A 18 -13.35 -52.64 -2.46
C ALA A 18 -14.51 -51.65 -2.57
N THR A 19 -14.23 -50.43 -3.03
CA THR A 19 -15.25 -49.55 -3.60
C THR A 19 -14.70 -48.82 -4.83
N ALA A 20 -15.22 -49.27 -5.97
CA ALA A 20 -15.67 -48.52 -7.13
C ALA A 20 -14.80 -47.39 -7.69
N GLU A 21 -14.08 -47.77 -8.74
CA GLU A 21 -13.62 -46.97 -9.87
C GLU A 21 -14.81 -46.32 -10.60
N VAL A 22 -14.81 -44.99 -10.73
CA VAL A 22 -15.71 -44.27 -11.66
C VAL A 22 -14.93 -43.15 -12.34
N ALA A 23 -14.77 -43.28 -13.65
CA ALA A 23 -14.47 -42.23 -14.62
C ALA A 23 -15.17 -42.61 -15.94
N PRO A 24 -15.37 -41.71 -16.94
CA PRO A 24 -15.04 -40.29 -16.97
C PRO A 24 -16.21 -39.38 -17.44
N GLU A 25 -15.92 -38.09 -17.43
CA GLU A 25 -16.68 -36.95 -17.95
C GLU A 25 -17.04 -37.08 -19.44
N ALA A 26 -18.21 -36.55 -19.81
CA ALA A 26 -18.54 -36.11 -21.16
C ALA A 26 -19.46 -34.88 -21.08
N ILE A 27 -18.85 -33.68 -21.09
CA ILE A 27 -19.57 -32.44 -21.38
C ILE A 27 -19.22 -32.02 -22.81
N THR A 28 -20.18 -32.26 -23.69
CA THR A 28 -20.20 -31.85 -25.09
C THR A 28 -20.61 -30.38 -25.16
N ALA A 29 -19.71 -29.48 -25.57
CA ALA A 29 -20.08 -28.19 -26.16
C ALA A 29 -18.86 -27.52 -26.81
N LEU A 30 -18.63 -27.79 -28.10
CA LEU A 30 -17.73 -26.99 -28.94
C LEU A 30 -18.30 -26.88 -30.36
N ALA A 31 -18.13 -25.69 -30.91
CA ALA A 31 -18.22 -25.29 -32.32
C ALA A 31 -19.61 -24.98 -32.91
N ALA A 32 -19.91 -23.68 -33.01
CA ALA A 32 -20.20 -23.02 -34.30
C ALA A 32 -20.39 -21.51 -34.09
N LEU A 33 -19.34 -20.71 -34.32
CA LEU A 33 -19.51 -19.31 -34.76
C LEU A 33 -18.52 -19.04 -35.89
N GLN A 34 -19.10 -18.81 -37.06
CA GLN A 34 -18.47 -18.55 -38.34
C GLN A 34 -17.80 -17.17 -38.35
N LEU A 35 -16.61 -17.14 -38.95
CA LEU A 35 -15.92 -15.94 -39.39
C LEU A 35 -16.57 -15.46 -40.70
N ASP A 36 -17.03 -14.22 -40.73
CA ASP A 36 -17.26 -13.49 -41.98
C ASP A 36 -16.47 -12.18 -41.95
N ALA A 37 -15.55 -12.07 -42.90
CA ALA A 37 -14.89 -10.84 -43.29
C ALA A 37 -15.79 -10.07 -44.27
N PRO A 38 -15.57 -8.76 -44.41
CA PRO A 38 -15.27 -8.28 -45.77
C PRO A 38 -14.09 -7.31 -45.83
N ALA A 39 -13.37 -7.44 -46.94
CA ALA A 39 -12.36 -6.53 -47.44
C ALA A 39 -12.94 -5.48 -48.38
N GLU A 40 -12.22 -4.36 -48.51
CA GLU A 40 -12.23 -3.26 -49.52
C GLU A 40 -12.39 -1.89 -48.83
N ALA A 41 -11.72 -0.80 -49.22
CA ALA A 41 -10.59 -0.52 -50.10
C ALA A 41 -10.11 0.91 -49.76
N ALA A 42 -8.82 1.20 -49.95
CA ALA A 42 -8.23 2.53 -49.75
C ALA A 42 -8.66 3.53 -50.84
N PRO A 43 -8.46 4.84 -50.60
CA PRO A 43 -7.62 5.56 -51.56
C PRO A 43 -6.53 6.43 -50.89
N ALA A 44 -5.45 6.56 -51.66
CA ALA A 44 -4.22 7.26 -51.36
C ALA A 44 -4.35 8.80 -51.43
N VAL A 45 -3.64 9.49 -50.53
CA VAL A 45 -3.16 10.87 -50.75
C VAL A 45 -1.80 11.02 -50.04
N GLU A 46 -0.76 11.37 -50.80
CA GLU A 46 0.54 11.90 -50.36
C GLU A 46 0.86 13.13 -51.23
N PRO A 47 1.85 13.99 -50.90
CA PRO A 47 2.14 14.60 -49.60
C PRO A 47 2.36 16.13 -49.75
N ALA A 48 2.35 16.88 -48.64
CA ALA A 48 2.79 18.28 -48.63
C ALA A 48 3.81 18.52 -47.51
N VAL A 49 5.00 18.95 -47.92
CA VAL A 49 6.19 19.24 -47.12
C VAL A 49 6.09 20.65 -46.51
N ALA A 50 6.33 20.80 -45.21
CA ALA A 50 6.80 22.08 -44.64
C ALA A 50 7.57 21.88 -43.32
N ALA A 51 8.88 22.06 -43.43
CA ALA A 51 9.88 22.67 -42.55
C ALA A 51 9.79 22.59 -41.00
N ARG A 52 10.94 22.14 -40.46
CA ARG A 52 11.53 22.29 -39.12
C ARG A 52 11.32 23.64 -38.42
N SER A 53 11.18 23.56 -37.10
CA SER A 53 11.79 24.49 -36.13
C SER A 53 11.88 23.86 -34.74
N GLU A 54 13.11 23.60 -34.29
CA GLU A 54 13.55 23.56 -32.89
C GLU A 54 14.00 24.99 -32.50
N PRO A 55 13.93 25.45 -31.23
CA PRO A 55 14.78 24.91 -30.15
C PRO A 55 14.21 24.85 -28.72
N GLU A 56 14.85 23.97 -27.94
CA GLU A 56 15.26 24.07 -26.52
C GLU A 56 14.27 24.61 -25.46
N THR A 57 13.89 23.77 -24.49
CA THR A 57 14.53 23.68 -23.16
C THR A 57 13.71 22.72 -22.28
N SER A 58 14.33 21.59 -21.90
CA SER A 58 13.76 20.64 -20.94
C SER A 58 13.87 21.21 -19.53
N GLN A 59 12.76 21.72 -19.00
CA GLN A 59 12.59 21.96 -17.58
C GLN A 59 12.02 20.69 -16.95
N ALA A 60 12.75 20.15 -15.97
CA ALA A 60 12.30 19.06 -15.12
C ALA A 60 10.95 19.44 -14.49
N ALA A 61 9.90 18.71 -14.84
CA ALA A 61 8.58 18.85 -14.27
C ALA A 61 8.62 18.38 -12.81
N VAL A 62 8.57 19.33 -11.88
CA VAL A 62 8.20 19.03 -10.49
C VAL A 62 6.70 18.77 -10.51
N LEU A 63 6.30 17.52 -10.25
CA LEU A 63 4.90 17.15 -10.06
C LEU A 63 4.36 17.90 -8.83
N VAL A 64 3.74 19.05 -9.09
CA VAL A 64 2.85 19.73 -8.14
C VAL A 64 1.59 18.88 -8.09
N ALA A 65 1.20 18.46 -6.88
CA ALA A 65 -0.03 17.72 -6.63
C ALA A 65 -1.20 18.37 -7.36
N GLU A 66 -1.86 17.63 -8.26
CA GLU A 66 -3.12 18.09 -8.85
C GLU A 66 -4.12 18.38 -7.73
N GLU A 67 -4.67 19.59 -7.70
CA GLU A 67 -5.81 19.95 -6.86
C GLU A 67 -7.04 19.17 -7.34
N GLN A 68 -7.18 17.93 -6.83
CA GLN A 68 -8.46 17.23 -6.83
C GLN A 68 -9.53 18.15 -6.22
N PRO A 69 -10.78 18.14 -6.71
CA PRO A 69 -11.85 18.94 -6.11
C PRO A 69 -11.90 18.66 -4.61
N THR A 70 -11.47 19.66 -3.82
CA THR A 70 -11.08 19.51 -2.42
C THR A 70 -12.20 18.95 -1.56
N SER A 71 -13.45 19.24 -1.94
CA SER A 71 -14.66 18.74 -1.28
C SER A 71 -14.81 17.21 -1.37
N GLY A 72 -14.54 16.61 -2.53
CA GLY A 72 -14.69 15.17 -2.74
C GLY A 72 -13.57 14.36 -2.10
N TRP A 73 -12.33 14.83 -2.25
CA TRP A 73 -11.15 14.19 -1.68
C TRP A 73 -11.17 14.18 -0.15
N PHE A 74 -11.39 15.34 0.47
CA PHE A 74 -11.41 15.46 1.93
C PHE A 74 -12.61 14.74 2.55
N SER A 75 -13.77 14.75 1.88
CA SER A 75 -14.94 13.99 2.34
C SER A 75 -14.66 12.48 2.38
N ARG A 76 -13.94 11.92 1.41
CA ARG A 76 -13.53 10.51 1.42
C ARG A 76 -12.56 10.22 2.55
N LEU A 77 -11.55 11.07 2.75
CA LEU A 77 -10.60 10.96 3.85
C LEU A 77 -11.31 10.96 5.22
N ARG A 78 -12.21 11.92 5.43
CA ARG A 78 -13.02 12.03 6.65
C ARG A 78 -13.92 10.82 6.85
N SER A 79 -14.53 10.31 5.78
CA SER A 79 -15.33 9.08 5.84
C SER A 79 -14.48 7.87 6.23
N GLY A 80 -13.29 7.72 5.64
CA GLY A 80 -12.35 6.66 5.96
C GLY A 80 -11.87 6.73 7.41
N LEU A 81 -11.56 7.91 7.92
CA LEU A 81 -11.07 8.08 9.29
C LEU A 81 -12.17 8.09 10.36
N ARG A 82 -13.45 8.00 9.98
CA ARG A 82 -14.58 8.18 10.91
C ARG A 82 -14.50 7.29 12.15
N LYS A 83 -14.08 6.03 12.00
CA LYS A 83 -13.98 5.08 13.13
C LYS A 83 -12.83 5.42 14.09
N THR A 84 -11.69 5.88 13.58
CA THR A 84 -10.56 6.29 14.42
C THR A 84 -10.86 7.66 15.07
N GLY A 85 -11.42 8.60 14.30
CA GLY A 85 -11.68 9.97 14.75
C GLY A 85 -12.89 10.14 15.66
N SER A 86 -13.87 9.23 15.67
CA SER A 86 -15.08 9.38 16.50
C SER A 86 -14.77 9.44 18.00
N GLY A 87 -13.77 8.69 18.47
CA GLY A 87 -13.34 8.71 19.87
C GLY A 87 -12.71 10.04 20.28
N ILE A 88 -11.94 10.67 19.39
CA ILE A 88 -11.24 11.94 19.66
C ILE A 88 -12.19 13.12 19.47
N SER A 89 -12.94 13.15 18.37
CA SER A 89 -13.87 14.25 18.04
C SER A 89 -15.02 14.38 19.04
N GLY A 90 -15.48 13.27 19.62
CA GLY A 90 -16.55 13.25 20.63
C GLY A 90 -16.19 13.96 21.94
N LEU A 91 -14.91 14.04 22.31
CA LEU A 91 -14.46 14.66 23.56
C LEU A 91 -14.69 16.17 23.60
N PHE A 92 -14.86 16.82 22.45
CA PHE A 92 -15.01 18.27 22.35
C PHE A 92 -16.48 18.74 22.36
N GLY A 93 -17.46 17.83 22.51
CA GLY A 93 -18.90 18.13 22.44
C GLY A 93 -19.52 18.75 23.71
N GLY A 94 -18.82 18.77 24.84
CA GLY A 94 -19.35 19.29 26.11
C GLY A 94 -18.35 19.42 27.26
N SER A 95 -17.09 19.06 27.06
CA SER A 95 -16.07 19.03 28.12
C SER A 95 -15.52 20.42 28.42
N LYS A 96 -15.28 20.70 29.71
CA LYS A 96 -14.47 21.84 30.13
C LYS A 96 -13.01 21.57 29.78
N ILE A 97 -12.23 22.64 29.59
CA ILE A 97 -10.78 22.53 29.38
C ILE A 97 -10.14 22.36 30.77
N ASP A 98 -10.07 21.11 31.23
CA ASP A 98 -9.47 20.73 32.50
C ASP A 98 -8.57 19.50 32.33
N GLU A 99 -7.99 19.02 33.43
CA GLU A 99 -7.12 17.84 33.42
C GLU A 99 -7.84 16.56 32.97
N ALA A 100 -9.13 16.42 33.25
CA ALA A 100 -9.92 15.27 32.84
C ALA A 100 -10.01 15.17 31.31
N LEU A 101 -10.17 16.30 30.61
CA LEU A 101 -10.12 16.31 29.14
C LEU A 101 -8.79 15.77 28.59
N TYR A 102 -7.66 16.11 29.21
CA TYR A 102 -6.35 15.62 28.75
C TYR A 102 -6.16 14.13 29.01
N GLU A 103 -6.65 13.61 30.14
CA GLU A 103 -6.63 12.17 30.45
C GLU A 103 -7.53 11.36 29.51
N GLU A 104 -8.71 11.88 29.18
CA GLU A 104 -9.61 11.29 28.18
C GLU A 104 -8.97 11.29 26.79
N LEU A 105 -8.32 12.40 26.41
CA LEU A 105 -7.63 12.51 25.14
C LEU A 105 -6.42 11.55 25.05
N GLU A 106 -5.65 11.41 26.12
CA GLU A 106 -4.59 10.40 26.22
C GLU A 106 -5.15 9.00 25.98
N SER A 107 -6.22 8.66 26.70
CA SER A 107 -6.87 7.36 26.59
C SER A 107 -7.36 7.10 25.16
N ALA A 108 -8.00 8.08 24.52
CA ALA A 108 -8.49 7.97 23.14
C ALA A 108 -7.35 7.78 22.13
N LEU A 109 -6.25 8.51 22.27
CA LEU A 109 -5.07 8.39 21.39
C LEU A 109 -4.40 7.02 21.53
N ILE A 110 -4.28 6.51 22.76
CA ILE A 110 -3.73 5.17 23.01
C ILE A 110 -4.64 4.07 22.45
N MET A 111 -5.96 4.18 22.65
CA MET A 111 -6.92 3.24 22.05
C MET A 111 -6.89 3.27 20.52
N ALA A 112 -6.59 4.42 19.92
CA ALA A 112 -6.38 4.58 18.49
C ALA A 112 -5.02 4.04 18.00
N ASP A 113 -4.24 3.37 18.85
CA ASP A 113 -2.90 2.84 18.56
C ASP A 113 -1.87 3.93 18.21
N ALA A 114 -1.98 5.15 18.76
CA ALA A 114 -0.96 6.20 18.57
C ALA A 114 0.37 5.91 19.29
N GLY A 115 0.35 5.06 20.31
CA GLY A 115 1.52 4.69 21.10
C GLY A 115 1.91 5.76 22.14
N MET A 116 2.43 5.29 23.28
CA MET A 116 2.78 6.17 24.41
C MET A 116 3.73 7.32 24.02
N PRO A 117 4.84 7.08 23.30
CA PRO A 117 5.80 8.16 23.01
C PRO A 117 5.19 9.30 22.17
N ALA A 118 4.33 8.98 21.20
CA ALA A 118 3.67 9.97 20.36
C ALA A 118 2.57 10.71 21.14
N THR A 119 1.75 9.98 21.90
CA THR A 119 0.69 10.57 22.73
C THR A 119 1.23 11.55 23.76
N THR A 120 2.25 11.16 24.54
CA THR A 120 2.86 12.04 25.54
C THR A 120 3.44 13.30 24.90
N ALA A 121 4.12 13.16 23.76
CA ALA A 121 4.68 14.31 23.03
C ALA A 121 3.59 15.25 22.50
N LEU A 122 2.52 14.69 21.93
CA LEU A 122 1.39 15.44 21.38
C LEU A 122 0.65 16.22 22.48
N LEU A 123 0.36 15.58 23.62
CA LEU A 123 -0.33 16.24 24.73
C LEU A 123 0.51 17.33 25.39
N ALA A 124 1.82 17.12 25.51
CA ALA A 124 2.74 18.14 26.02
C ALA A 124 2.76 19.38 25.11
N ASP A 125 2.79 19.17 23.78
CA ASP A 125 2.70 20.25 22.81
C ASP A 125 1.33 20.97 22.88
N LEU A 126 0.23 20.21 22.92
CA LEU A 126 -1.11 20.77 23.03
C LEU A 126 -1.25 21.67 24.28
N ARG A 127 -0.82 21.19 25.45
CA ARG A 127 -0.85 21.99 26.70
C ARG A 127 -0.07 23.29 26.55
N ARG A 128 1.11 23.24 25.92
CA ARG A 128 1.92 24.43 25.64
C ARG A 128 1.17 25.41 24.72
N ARG A 129 0.57 24.91 23.63
CA ARG A 129 -0.21 25.73 22.69
C ARG A 129 -1.39 26.40 23.39
N VAL A 130 -2.22 25.63 24.09
CA VAL A 130 -3.39 26.12 24.85
C VAL A 130 -3.00 27.24 25.82
N LYS A 131 -1.90 27.06 26.57
CA LYS A 131 -1.39 28.10 27.49
C LYS A 131 -0.91 29.35 26.76
N SER A 132 -0.21 29.19 25.64
CA SER A 132 0.36 30.31 24.88
C SER A 132 -0.69 31.15 24.14
N THR A 133 -1.72 30.50 23.59
CA THR A 133 -2.80 31.17 22.84
C THR A 133 -3.96 31.59 23.75
N ARG A 134 -3.93 31.21 25.03
CA ARG A 134 -5.03 31.38 25.98
C ARG A 134 -6.35 30.85 25.41
N ALA A 135 -6.33 29.62 24.88
CA ALA A 135 -7.53 29.01 24.36
C ALA A 135 -8.52 28.72 25.50
N GLU A 136 -9.76 29.19 25.36
CA GLU A 136 -10.80 29.11 26.39
C GLU A 136 -11.98 28.23 25.95
N THR A 137 -12.05 27.88 24.66
CA THR A 137 -13.16 27.08 24.11
C THR A 137 -12.70 25.71 23.60
N PRO A 138 -13.52 24.65 23.74
CA PRO A 138 -13.20 23.33 23.19
C PRO A 138 -12.91 23.34 21.69
N ALA A 139 -13.57 24.22 20.93
CA ALA A 139 -13.32 24.40 19.50
C ALA A 139 -11.90 24.92 19.22
N GLN A 140 -11.40 25.88 20.01
CA GLN A 140 -10.01 26.36 19.89
C GLN A 140 -9.02 25.24 20.24
N VAL A 141 -9.26 24.48 21.32
CA VAL A 141 -8.38 23.36 21.70
C VAL A 141 -8.35 22.28 20.62
N ARG A 142 -9.49 21.98 20.01
CA ARG A 142 -9.57 21.04 18.88
C ARG A 142 -8.73 21.49 17.68
N GLY A 143 -8.78 22.77 17.33
CA GLY A 143 -7.93 23.33 16.27
C GLY A 143 -6.45 23.24 16.61
N LEU A 144 -6.08 23.55 17.85
CA LEU A 144 -4.70 23.40 18.31
C LEU A 144 -4.23 21.94 18.33
N LEU A 145 -5.13 20.99 18.61
CA LEU A 145 -4.83 19.57 18.50
C LEU A 145 -4.62 19.16 17.04
N ALA A 146 -5.44 19.66 16.11
CA ALA A 146 -5.26 19.44 14.68
C ALA A 146 -3.89 19.95 14.22
N ASP A 147 -3.50 21.16 14.63
CA ASP A 147 -2.21 21.75 14.29
C ASP A 147 -1.05 20.96 14.92
N ALA A 148 -1.14 20.60 16.20
CA ALA A 148 -0.11 19.81 16.88
C ALA A 148 0.08 18.43 16.24
N LEU A 149 -1.03 17.79 15.83
CA LEU A 149 -1.00 16.52 15.12
C LEU A 149 -0.44 16.68 13.71
N ALA A 150 -0.81 17.73 12.97
CA ALA A 150 -0.25 18.00 11.65
C ALA A 150 1.27 18.21 11.72
N ASP A 151 1.75 18.95 12.73
CA ASP A 151 3.19 19.17 12.94
C ASP A 151 3.91 17.86 13.31
N LEU A 152 3.30 17.02 14.16
CA LEU A 152 3.83 15.70 14.48
C LEU A 152 3.96 14.82 13.23
N LEU A 153 2.98 14.87 12.32
CA LEU A 153 2.92 14.04 11.11
C LEU A 153 3.70 14.63 9.92
N SER A 154 4.06 15.92 9.98
CA SER A 154 4.77 16.62 8.90
C SER A 154 6.04 15.93 8.41
N PRO A 155 6.87 15.25 9.25
CA PRO A 155 8.07 14.55 8.77
C PRO A 155 7.76 13.38 7.83
N LEU A 156 6.53 12.86 7.87
CA LEU A 156 6.08 11.77 7.01
C LEU A 156 5.60 12.27 5.64
N GLN A 157 5.25 13.55 5.50
CA GLN A 157 4.68 14.07 4.26
C GLN A 157 5.78 14.36 3.24
N LYS A 158 5.83 13.57 2.17
CA LYS A 158 6.72 13.77 1.02
C LYS A 158 6.02 13.28 -0.25
N PRO A 159 6.16 13.97 -1.40
CA PRO A 159 5.65 13.45 -2.67
C PRO A 159 6.51 12.27 -3.16
N LEU A 160 5.87 11.35 -3.87
CA LEU A 160 6.56 10.37 -4.70
C LEU A 160 7.05 11.07 -5.98
N ASP A 161 8.35 11.09 -6.20
CA ASP A 161 8.98 11.79 -7.34
C ASP A 161 9.27 10.78 -8.46
N ILE A 162 8.61 10.96 -9.60
CA ILE A 162 8.75 10.12 -10.80
C ILE A 162 9.52 10.92 -11.86
N GLY A 163 10.30 10.23 -12.70
CA GLY A 163 11.00 10.85 -13.83
C GLY A 163 12.44 11.32 -13.56
N ARG A 164 12.92 11.28 -12.31
CA ARG A 164 14.38 11.46 -12.03
C ARG A 164 15.24 10.37 -12.67
N GLN A 165 14.65 9.21 -12.88
CA GLN A 165 15.25 8.02 -13.47
C GLN A 165 14.26 7.49 -14.51
N ASN A 166 14.75 6.86 -15.57
CA ASN A 166 13.89 6.28 -16.60
C ASN A 166 14.30 4.82 -16.86
N PRO A 167 13.52 3.82 -16.38
CA PRO A 167 12.33 3.94 -15.52
C PRO A 167 12.64 4.30 -14.06
N THR A 168 11.70 4.93 -13.36
CA THR A 168 11.63 4.88 -11.90
C THR A 168 11.19 3.47 -11.48
N VAL A 169 11.92 2.79 -10.60
CA VAL A 169 11.68 1.39 -10.22
C VAL A 169 11.16 1.36 -8.79
N LEU A 170 9.91 0.94 -8.63
CA LEU A 170 9.22 0.80 -7.34
C LEU A 170 9.20 -0.68 -6.93
N MET A 171 9.73 -1.02 -5.76
CA MET A 171 9.65 -2.36 -5.18
C MET A 171 8.61 -2.38 -4.05
N MET A 172 7.55 -3.14 -4.21
CA MET A 172 6.45 -3.22 -3.25
C MET A 172 6.68 -4.35 -2.27
N VAL A 173 6.74 -4.05 -0.97
CA VAL A 173 6.98 -5.03 0.11
C VAL A 173 5.91 -4.94 1.18
N GLY A 174 5.84 -5.96 2.05
CA GLY A 174 4.88 -6.02 3.15
C GLY A 174 4.22 -7.38 3.32
N VAL A 175 3.45 -7.53 4.38
CA VAL A 175 2.90 -8.83 4.80
C VAL A 175 1.72 -9.27 3.91
N ASN A 176 1.32 -10.53 4.02
CA ASN A 176 0.09 -11.02 3.37
C ASN A 176 -1.14 -10.30 3.90
N GLY A 177 -2.10 -10.04 3.02
CA GLY A 177 -3.35 -9.37 3.39
C GLY A 177 -3.23 -7.86 3.62
N ALA A 178 -2.01 -7.29 3.63
CA ALA A 178 -1.81 -5.84 3.78
C ALA A 178 -2.26 -5.01 2.58
N GLY A 179 -2.70 -5.64 1.49
CA GLY A 179 -3.21 -4.94 0.31
C GLY A 179 -2.16 -4.55 -0.73
N LYS A 180 -0.99 -5.21 -0.78
CA LYS A 180 0.08 -4.95 -1.78
C LYS A 180 -0.41 -4.95 -3.22
N THR A 181 -0.91 -6.08 -3.71
CA THR A 181 -1.36 -6.22 -5.11
C THR A 181 -2.51 -5.26 -5.45
N THR A 182 -3.43 -5.02 -4.51
CA THR A 182 -4.48 -4.01 -4.66
C THR A 182 -3.91 -2.60 -4.74
N THR A 183 -2.90 -2.28 -3.92
CA THR A 183 -2.20 -0.99 -3.95
C THR A 183 -1.47 -0.81 -5.27
N ILE A 184 -0.83 -1.86 -5.82
CA ILE A 184 -0.20 -1.81 -7.15
C ILE A 184 -1.23 -1.46 -8.21
N GLY A 185 -2.39 -2.12 -8.20
CA GLY A 185 -3.48 -1.82 -9.13
C GLY A 185 -3.95 -0.35 -9.09
N LYS A 186 -4.17 0.18 -7.88
CA LYS A 186 -4.59 1.58 -7.68
C LYS A 186 -3.49 2.58 -8.02
N LEU A 187 -2.24 2.30 -7.62
CA LEU A 187 -1.09 3.14 -7.92
C LEU A 187 -0.80 3.18 -9.42
N THR A 188 -0.95 2.05 -10.12
CA THR A 188 -0.85 1.99 -11.59
C THR A 188 -1.83 2.97 -12.22
N GLN A 189 -3.09 2.95 -11.80
CA GLN A 189 -4.08 3.88 -12.34
C GLN A 189 -3.79 5.34 -11.97
N HIS A 190 -3.30 5.59 -10.76
CA HIS A 190 -2.88 6.93 -10.34
C HIS A 190 -1.76 7.47 -11.25
N LEU A 191 -0.78 6.65 -11.58
CA LEU A 191 0.32 6.99 -12.49
C LEU A 191 -0.16 7.15 -13.94
N LEU A 192 -1.02 6.27 -14.45
CA LEU A 192 -1.60 6.39 -15.79
C LEU A 192 -2.41 7.67 -15.97
N ARG A 193 -3.08 8.16 -14.92
CA ARG A 193 -3.80 9.45 -14.94
C ARG A 193 -2.86 10.65 -15.00
N ALA A 194 -1.62 10.48 -14.57
CA ALA A 194 -0.54 11.45 -14.74
C ALA A 194 0.24 11.23 -16.05
N ASP A 195 -0.34 10.50 -17.01
CA ASP A 195 0.25 10.17 -18.32
C ASP A 195 1.57 9.38 -18.28
N GLU A 196 1.87 8.72 -17.16
CA GLU A 196 3.06 7.88 -17.01
C GLU A 196 2.86 6.49 -17.65
N LYS A 197 3.84 6.00 -18.42
CA LYS A 197 3.86 4.61 -18.90
C LYS A 197 4.28 3.69 -17.77
N VAL A 198 3.47 2.67 -17.49
CA VAL A 198 3.72 1.73 -16.39
C VAL A 198 3.92 0.30 -16.89
N LEU A 199 4.90 -0.39 -16.32
CA LEU A 199 5.14 -1.82 -16.50
C LEU A 199 5.11 -2.54 -15.14
N LEU A 200 4.38 -3.64 -15.05
CA LEU A 200 4.27 -4.42 -13.82
C LEU A 200 5.13 -5.68 -13.86
N ALA A 201 5.68 -6.07 -12.72
CA ALA A 201 6.43 -7.31 -12.56
C ALA A 201 5.81 -8.19 -11.46
N ALA A 202 5.41 -9.41 -11.82
CA ALA A 202 4.80 -10.36 -10.91
C ALA A 202 5.85 -11.15 -10.12
N GLY A 203 6.49 -10.49 -9.14
CA GLY A 203 7.52 -11.11 -8.30
C GLY A 203 7.00 -11.95 -7.13
N ASP A 204 5.69 -12.00 -6.83
CA ASP A 204 5.10 -13.03 -5.95
C ASP A 204 4.95 -14.36 -6.72
N THR A 205 6.08 -15.00 -7.02
CA THR A 205 6.14 -16.21 -7.87
C THR A 205 5.61 -17.47 -7.18
N PHE A 206 5.47 -17.45 -5.85
CA PHE A 206 4.97 -18.60 -5.08
C PHE A 206 3.45 -18.72 -5.10
N ARG A 207 2.73 -17.62 -5.30
CA ARG A 207 1.28 -17.58 -5.21
C ARG A 207 0.67 -17.36 -6.59
N ALA A 208 0.29 -18.45 -7.25
CA ALA A 208 -0.36 -18.42 -8.57
C ALA A 208 -1.54 -17.41 -8.61
N ALA A 209 -2.40 -17.43 -7.59
CA ALA A 209 -3.52 -16.49 -7.46
C ALA A 209 -3.08 -15.01 -7.33
N ALA A 210 -1.95 -14.71 -6.68
CA ALA A 210 -1.45 -13.33 -6.57
C ALA A 210 -0.97 -12.82 -7.93
N ARG A 211 -0.28 -13.66 -8.69
CA ARG A 211 0.11 -13.36 -10.06
C ARG A 211 -1.08 -13.19 -10.98
N GLU A 212 -2.06 -14.09 -10.95
CA GLU A 212 -3.30 -13.97 -11.74
C GLU A 212 -4.05 -12.67 -11.40
N GLN A 213 -4.11 -12.33 -10.11
CA GLN A 213 -4.68 -11.06 -9.65
C GLN A 213 -3.92 -9.86 -10.23
N LEU A 214 -2.58 -9.88 -10.24
CA LEU A 214 -1.79 -8.80 -10.84
C LEU A 214 -1.97 -8.72 -12.36
N VAL A 215 -2.07 -9.86 -13.06
CA VAL A 215 -2.36 -9.92 -14.50
C VAL A 215 -3.73 -9.33 -14.80
N ALA A 216 -4.76 -9.65 -14.00
CA ALA A 216 -6.09 -9.06 -14.13
C ALA A 216 -6.07 -7.54 -13.90
N TRP A 217 -5.26 -7.06 -12.95
CA TRP A 217 -5.01 -5.63 -12.77
C TRP A 217 -4.33 -4.99 -13.98
N GLY A 218 -3.33 -5.66 -14.56
CA GLY A 218 -2.67 -5.22 -15.78
C GLY A 218 -3.64 -5.10 -16.95
N GLN A 219 -4.46 -6.12 -17.18
CA GLN A 219 -5.49 -6.11 -18.22
C GLN A 219 -6.52 -4.99 -18.00
N ARG A 220 -6.99 -4.80 -16.77
CA ARG A 220 -7.95 -3.75 -16.41
C ARG A 220 -7.38 -2.34 -16.65
N ASN A 221 -6.09 -2.15 -16.38
CA ASN A 221 -5.39 -0.88 -16.57
C ASN A 221 -4.72 -0.76 -17.96
N GLN A 222 -4.87 -1.76 -18.83
CA GLN A 222 -4.22 -1.82 -20.14
C GLN A 222 -2.68 -1.68 -20.10
N VAL A 223 -2.06 -2.21 -19.03
CA VAL A 223 -0.60 -2.24 -18.87
C VAL A 223 -0.07 -3.66 -18.96
N GLN A 224 1.17 -3.78 -19.45
CA GLN A 224 1.82 -5.08 -19.53
C GLN A 224 2.26 -5.57 -18.15
N VAL A 225 2.18 -6.89 -17.95
CA VAL A 225 2.70 -7.56 -16.77
C VAL A 225 3.76 -8.58 -17.22
N ILE A 226 4.97 -8.46 -16.68
CA ILE A 226 6.01 -9.48 -16.83
C ILE A 226 5.81 -10.50 -15.70
N SER A 227 5.67 -11.76 -16.07
CA SER A 227 5.48 -12.86 -15.14
C SER A 227 6.17 -14.13 -15.66
N GLN A 228 6.47 -15.04 -14.74
CA GLN A 228 7.01 -16.37 -15.05
C GLN A 228 6.20 -17.44 -14.31
N ASP A 229 6.09 -18.64 -14.89
CA ASP A 229 5.42 -19.82 -14.32
C ASP A 229 6.30 -20.59 -13.35
N GLY A 230 6.24 -20.18 -12.08
CA GLY A 230 7.27 -20.57 -11.12
C GLY A 230 8.61 -19.94 -11.50
N GLY A 231 9.45 -19.64 -10.52
CA GLY A 231 10.73 -19.01 -10.81
C GLY A 231 11.22 -18.13 -9.69
N ASP A 232 12.44 -17.64 -9.87
CA ASP A 232 13.11 -16.75 -8.94
C ASP A 232 12.50 -15.34 -9.02
N PRO A 233 11.90 -14.79 -7.95
CA PRO A 233 11.38 -13.42 -7.93
C PRO A 233 12.38 -12.37 -8.41
N ALA A 234 13.67 -12.61 -8.13
CA ALA A 234 14.74 -11.71 -8.53
C ALA A 234 14.96 -11.70 -10.05
N ALA A 235 14.75 -12.82 -10.74
CA ALA A 235 14.85 -12.89 -12.20
C ALA A 235 13.69 -12.12 -12.86
N VAL A 236 12.46 -12.27 -12.37
CA VAL A 236 11.30 -11.50 -12.85
C VAL A 236 11.53 -9.99 -12.71
N ALA A 237 12.08 -9.56 -11.57
CA ALA A 237 12.41 -8.15 -11.34
C ALA A 237 13.50 -7.64 -12.31
N PHE A 238 14.55 -8.44 -12.56
CA PHE A 238 15.61 -8.11 -13.51
C PHE A 238 15.07 -7.91 -14.92
N ASP A 239 14.25 -8.86 -15.39
CA ASP A 239 13.66 -8.85 -16.72
C ASP A 239 12.72 -7.66 -16.90
N ALA A 240 11.91 -7.35 -15.88
CA ALA A 240 11.02 -6.20 -15.88
C ALA A 240 11.76 -4.86 -15.97
N VAL A 241 12.82 -4.66 -15.18
CA VAL A 241 13.61 -3.43 -15.27
C VAL A 241 14.34 -3.33 -16.61
N SER A 242 14.89 -4.44 -17.11
CA SER A 242 15.56 -4.47 -18.41
C SER A 242 14.59 -4.16 -19.56
N ALA A 243 13.39 -4.73 -19.53
CA ALA A 243 12.33 -4.44 -20.48
C ALA A 243 11.81 -3.00 -20.37
N GLY A 244 11.65 -2.49 -19.15
CA GLY A 244 11.26 -1.10 -18.90
C GLY A 244 12.24 -0.11 -19.53
N LYS A 245 13.55 -0.34 -19.35
CA LYS A 245 14.62 0.45 -20.00
C LYS A 245 14.56 0.37 -21.52
N ALA A 246 14.46 -0.84 -22.07
CA ALA A 246 14.46 -1.05 -23.52
C ALA A 246 13.24 -0.45 -24.23
N ARG A 247 12.14 -0.23 -23.50
CA ARG A 247 10.86 0.28 -24.01
C ARG A 247 10.57 1.71 -23.59
N GLU A 248 11.51 2.38 -22.92
CA GLU A 248 11.36 3.75 -22.43
C GLU A 248 10.06 3.92 -21.62
N ILE A 249 9.83 2.98 -20.70
CA ILE A 249 8.74 3.01 -19.73
C ILE A 249 9.13 3.97 -18.61
N ASP A 250 8.19 4.77 -18.12
CA ASP A 250 8.46 5.75 -17.07
C ASP A 250 8.53 5.12 -15.68
N VAL A 251 7.69 4.12 -15.40
CA VAL A 251 7.64 3.43 -14.10
C VAL A 251 7.59 1.91 -14.23
N VAL A 252 8.46 1.20 -13.49
CA VAL A 252 8.39 -0.26 -13.29
C VAL A 252 7.99 -0.54 -11.85
N ILE A 253 6.90 -1.29 -11.65
CA ILE A 253 6.43 -1.70 -10.31
C ILE A 253 6.62 -3.19 -10.12
N VAL A 254 7.42 -3.57 -9.13
CA VAL A 254 7.72 -4.96 -8.79
C VAL A 254 6.90 -5.39 -7.58
N ASP A 255 5.95 -6.31 -7.79
CA ASP A 255 5.27 -7.01 -6.69
C ASP A 255 6.21 -8.03 -6.05
N THR A 256 6.04 -8.31 -4.76
CA THR A 256 6.88 -9.27 -4.04
C THR A 256 6.04 -10.16 -3.13
N ALA A 257 6.60 -11.32 -2.76
CA ALA A 257 5.95 -12.22 -1.83
C ALA A 257 5.61 -11.55 -0.49
N GLY A 258 4.40 -11.77 -0.01
CA GLY A 258 3.99 -11.31 1.30
C GLY A 258 4.26 -12.32 2.40
N ARG A 259 5.13 -12.04 3.36
CA ARG A 259 5.24 -12.82 4.60
C ARG A 259 5.66 -11.92 5.76
N LEU A 260 5.63 -12.47 6.98
CA LEU A 260 6.01 -11.74 8.18
C LEU A 260 7.52 -11.46 8.17
N PRO A 261 7.97 -10.29 8.66
CA PRO A 261 9.40 -9.95 8.70
C PRO A 261 10.21 -10.83 9.65
N THR A 262 9.56 -11.55 10.57
CA THR A 262 10.19 -12.56 11.43
C THR A 262 10.66 -13.79 10.67
N GLN A 263 10.24 -13.98 9.42
CA GLN A 263 10.67 -15.09 8.57
C GLN A 263 11.96 -14.71 7.85
N LEU A 264 13.11 -15.11 8.41
CA LEU A 264 14.44 -14.76 7.90
C LEU A 264 14.63 -15.10 6.41
N HIS A 265 14.10 -16.23 5.96
CA HIS A 265 14.19 -16.64 4.55
C HIS A 265 13.53 -15.63 3.60
N LEU A 266 12.38 -15.04 3.98
CA LEU A 266 11.72 -14.00 3.18
C LEU A 266 12.60 -12.76 3.09
N MET A 267 13.17 -12.31 4.20
CA MET A 267 13.97 -11.08 4.21
C MET A 267 15.21 -11.23 3.32
N GLU A 268 15.82 -12.41 3.30
CA GLU A 268 16.92 -12.72 2.39
C GLU A 268 16.49 -12.78 0.92
N GLU A 269 15.28 -13.29 0.63
CA GLU A 269 14.70 -13.23 -0.71
C GLU A 269 14.46 -11.79 -1.17
N LEU A 270 13.86 -10.93 -0.33
CA LEU A 270 13.65 -9.52 -0.66
C LEU A 270 14.97 -8.77 -0.85
N LYS A 271 15.98 -9.04 -0.01
CA LYS A 271 17.35 -8.49 -0.22
C LYS A 271 17.96 -8.98 -1.53
N LYS A 272 17.71 -10.23 -1.93
CA LYS A 272 18.16 -10.77 -3.21
C LYS A 272 17.46 -10.04 -4.37
N VAL A 273 16.14 -9.84 -4.31
CA VAL A 273 15.39 -9.05 -5.30
C VAL A 273 15.99 -7.66 -5.41
N LYS A 274 16.13 -6.91 -4.30
CA LYS A 274 16.77 -5.58 -4.28
C LYS A 274 18.14 -5.58 -4.98
N ARG A 275 19.00 -6.53 -4.64
CA ARG A 275 20.37 -6.63 -5.20
C ARG A 275 20.37 -6.93 -6.69
N VAL A 276 19.45 -7.77 -7.16
CA VAL A 276 19.37 -8.14 -8.57
C VAL A 276 18.72 -7.02 -9.40
N THR A 277 17.73 -6.33 -8.86
CA THR A 277 17.17 -5.10 -9.45
C THR A 277 18.27 -4.04 -9.66
N ALA A 278 19.17 -3.86 -8.68
CA ALA A 278 20.33 -2.96 -8.79
C ALA A 278 21.34 -3.36 -9.89
N LYS A 279 21.37 -4.64 -10.29
CA LYS A 279 22.20 -5.09 -11.42
C LYS A 279 21.58 -4.75 -12.78
N ALA A 280 20.26 -4.66 -12.87
CA ALA A 280 19.57 -4.29 -14.10
C ALA A 280 19.68 -2.79 -14.39
N MET A 281 19.72 -1.98 -13.32
CA MET A 281 19.84 -0.52 -13.38
C MET A 281 20.52 0.00 -12.12
N ASP A 282 21.54 0.83 -12.30
CA ASP A 282 22.20 1.48 -11.17
C ASP A 282 21.22 2.37 -10.39
N GLY A 283 21.32 2.35 -9.07
CA GLY A 283 20.36 3.03 -8.18
C GLY A 283 19.01 2.32 -7.98
N ALA A 284 18.67 1.28 -8.75
CA ALA A 284 17.39 0.58 -8.60
C ALA A 284 17.41 -0.47 -7.46
N PRO A 285 16.27 -0.75 -6.78
CA PRO A 285 15.01 -0.01 -6.87
C PRO A 285 15.17 1.41 -6.29
N HIS A 286 14.61 2.40 -6.99
CA HIS A 286 14.67 3.81 -6.58
C HIS A 286 13.77 4.08 -5.38
N GLU A 287 12.67 3.33 -5.28
CA GLU A 287 11.76 3.39 -4.15
C GLU A 287 11.43 1.97 -3.67
N ILE A 288 11.45 1.77 -2.35
CA ILE A 288 11.02 0.54 -1.68
C ILE A 288 9.85 0.91 -0.78
N LEU A 289 8.65 0.53 -1.22
CA LEU A 289 7.39 0.91 -0.58
C LEU A 289 6.85 -0.21 0.28
N LEU A 290 6.76 0.02 1.58
CA LEU A 290 6.11 -0.92 2.49
C LEU A 290 4.61 -0.64 2.57
N VAL A 291 3.81 -1.63 2.20
CA VAL A 291 2.35 -1.58 2.35
C VAL A 291 1.95 -2.17 3.70
N ILE A 292 1.19 -1.38 4.46
CA ILE A 292 0.78 -1.65 5.84
C ILE A 292 -0.74 -1.66 5.93
N ASP A 293 -1.27 -2.59 6.72
CA ASP A 293 -2.68 -2.61 7.12
C ASP A 293 -2.90 -1.77 8.39
N ALA A 294 -3.73 -0.74 8.31
CA ALA A 294 -4.06 0.11 9.46
C ALA A 294 -4.76 -0.64 10.60
N ASN A 295 -5.33 -1.83 10.37
CA ASN A 295 -5.94 -2.63 11.43
C ASN A 295 -4.91 -3.31 12.33
N ASN A 296 -3.65 -3.41 11.88
CA ASN A 296 -2.59 -4.06 12.64
C ASN A 296 -2.08 -3.21 13.82
N GLY A 297 -2.45 -1.93 13.90
CA GLY A 297 -2.09 -1.05 15.03
C GLY A 297 -0.58 -1.02 15.27
N GLN A 298 -0.15 -1.10 16.54
CA GLN A 298 1.27 -1.07 16.92
C GLN A 298 2.15 -2.16 16.27
N ASN A 299 1.57 -3.28 15.79
CA ASN A 299 2.34 -4.27 15.03
C ASN A 299 2.88 -3.71 13.72
N ALA A 300 2.22 -2.69 13.14
CA ALA A 300 2.73 -2.01 11.96
C ALA A 300 4.05 -1.27 12.23
N LEU A 301 4.20 -0.61 13.39
CA LEU A 301 5.46 0.06 13.74
C LEU A 301 6.61 -0.95 13.83
N ALA A 302 6.37 -2.12 14.43
CA ALA A 302 7.34 -3.20 14.47
C ALA A 302 7.71 -3.71 13.06
N GLN A 303 6.72 -3.80 12.16
CA GLN A 303 6.95 -4.16 10.75
C GLN A 303 7.79 -3.10 10.03
N VAL A 304 7.47 -1.81 10.19
CA VAL A 304 8.25 -0.70 9.61
C VAL A 304 9.71 -0.82 10.01
N ARG A 305 9.99 -0.96 11.32
CA ARG A 305 11.36 -1.13 11.83
C ARG A 305 12.07 -2.31 11.17
N ALA A 306 11.44 -3.49 11.16
CA ALA A 306 12.07 -4.70 10.66
C ALA A 306 12.34 -4.67 9.13
N PHE A 307 11.40 -4.15 8.34
CA PHE A 307 11.59 -4.00 6.90
C PHE A 307 12.60 -2.88 6.57
N ASP A 308 12.57 -1.78 7.32
CA ASP A 308 13.49 -0.66 7.10
C ASP A 308 14.93 -1.04 7.46
N ASP A 309 15.16 -1.71 8.59
CA ASP A 309 16.49 -2.20 8.96
C ASP A 309 17.08 -3.18 7.93
N ALA A 310 16.22 -3.95 7.25
CA ALA A 310 16.67 -4.95 6.28
C ALA A 310 16.80 -4.44 4.84
N LEU A 311 15.93 -3.50 4.43
CA LEU A 311 15.81 -3.07 3.03
C LEU A 311 16.09 -1.58 2.82
N GLY A 312 16.04 -0.73 3.85
CA GLY A 312 16.08 0.72 3.72
C GLY A 312 14.87 1.22 2.94
N LEU A 313 13.72 1.30 3.62
CA LEU A 313 12.47 1.76 3.05
C LEU A 313 12.57 3.23 2.67
N THR A 314 11.94 3.58 1.55
CA THR A 314 11.89 4.97 1.07
C THR A 314 10.52 5.59 1.28
N GLY A 315 9.48 4.76 1.35
CA GLY A 315 8.11 5.21 1.58
C GLY A 315 7.20 4.11 2.12
N LEU A 316 6.06 4.55 2.64
CA LEU A 316 4.99 3.73 3.17
C LEU A 316 3.69 3.97 2.41
N VAL A 317 2.87 2.92 2.35
CA VAL A 317 1.46 3.01 1.97
C VAL A 317 0.61 2.40 3.08
N ILE A 318 -0.28 3.21 3.68
CA ILE A 318 -1.15 2.75 4.77
C ILE A 318 -2.53 2.47 4.21
N THR A 319 -2.99 1.23 4.28
CA THR A 319 -4.26 0.79 3.69
C THR A 319 -5.32 0.51 4.76
N LYS A 320 -6.58 0.36 4.32
CA LYS A 320 -7.73 -0.04 5.14
C LYS A 320 -8.04 0.90 6.31
N LEU A 321 -7.78 2.19 6.14
CA LEU A 321 -8.09 3.19 7.16
C LEU A 321 -9.60 3.31 7.41
N ASP A 322 -10.43 3.06 6.39
CA ASP A 322 -11.89 3.00 6.43
C ASP A 322 -12.45 1.93 7.37
N GLY A 323 -11.74 0.81 7.48
CA GLY A 323 -12.10 -0.28 8.37
C GLY A 323 -11.67 -0.06 9.82
N SER A 324 -10.70 0.84 10.06
CA SER A 324 -9.87 0.81 11.25
C SER A 324 -10.26 1.87 12.29
N ALA A 325 -10.26 1.46 13.56
CA ALA A 325 -10.25 2.36 14.71
C ALA A 325 -8.82 2.68 15.19
N LYS A 326 -7.81 2.13 14.51
CA LYS A 326 -6.39 2.11 14.89
C LYS A 326 -5.52 2.99 13.99
N GLY A 327 -6.11 4.00 13.35
CA GLY A 327 -5.42 4.92 12.46
C GLY A 327 -4.39 5.81 13.15
N GLY A 328 -4.33 5.83 14.49
CA GLY A 328 -3.35 6.58 15.26
C GLY A 328 -1.92 6.07 15.09
N VAL A 329 -1.72 4.84 14.57
CA VAL A 329 -0.39 4.26 14.35
C VAL A 329 0.55 5.13 13.52
N ILE A 330 0.01 5.97 12.64
CA ILE A 330 0.81 6.91 11.84
C ILE A 330 1.56 7.92 12.73
N ALA A 331 0.99 8.31 13.87
CA ALA A 331 1.66 9.15 14.87
C ALA A 331 2.83 8.41 15.54
N ALA A 332 2.69 7.12 15.81
CA ALA A 332 3.76 6.27 16.34
C ALA A 332 4.94 6.20 15.36
N ILE A 333 4.63 5.99 14.07
CA ILE A 333 5.62 5.96 12.99
C ILE A 333 6.34 7.31 12.89
N ALA A 334 5.59 8.43 12.88
CA ALA A 334 6.16 9.77 12.84
C ALA A 334 7.14 10.04 13.98
N ARG A 335 6.83 9.52 15.18
CA ARG A 335 7.66 9.74 16.36
C ARG A 335 8.90 8.86 16.40
N GLU A 336 8.78 7.60 15.99
CA GLU A 336 9.79 6.59 16.28
C GLU A 336 10.60 6.14 15.06
N ARG A 337 10.01 6.17 13.86
CA ARG A 337 10.68 5.77 12.61
C ARG A 337 10.06 6.53 11.43
N PRO A 338 10.46 7.79 11.20
CA PRO A 338 9.77 8.70 10.28
C PRO A 338 10.09 8.40 8.80
N VAL A 339 9.71 7.21 8.32
CA VAL A 339 9.73 6.85 6.90
C VAL A 339 8.56 7.56 6.23
N PRO A 340 8.78 8.28 5.10
CA PRO A 340 7.71 9.00 4.42
C PRO A 340 6.47 8.15 4.15
N VAL A 341 5.29 8.72 4.28
CA VAL A 341 4.02 8.11 3.84
C VAL A 341 3.65 8.79 2.54
N TYR A 342 3.65 8.04 1.44
CA TYR A 342 3.28 8.58 0.13
C TYR A 342 1.77 8.51 -0.08
N PHE A 343 1.16 7.39 0.30
CA PHE A 343 -0.25 7.14 0.06
C PHE A 343 -0.99 6.55 1.26
N ILE A 344 -2.27 6.86 1.32
CA ILE A 344 -3.24 6.29 2.26
C ILE A 344 -4.43 5.70 1.49
N GLY A 345 -4.86 4.51 1.88
CA GLY A 345 -6.00 3.79 1.35
C GLY A 345 -7.20 3.93 2.28
N VAL A 346 -8.25 4.62 1.82
CA VAL A 346 -9.45 4.98 2.61
C VAL A 346 -10.73 4.30 2.08
N GLY A 347 -10.58 3.16 1.39
CA GLY A 347 -11.69 2.40 0.82
C GLY A 347 -11.24 1.39 -0.24
N GLU A 348 -12.21 0.72 -0.85
CA GLU A 348 -11.98 -0.35 -1.84
C GLU A 348 -11.94 0.15 -3.29
N SER A 349 -12.57 1.28 -3.57
CA SER A 349 -12.67 1.86 -4.91
C SER A 349 -11.29 2.25 -5.44
N LEU A 350 -11.20 2.35 -6.76
CA LEU A 350 -9.98 2.77 -7.44
C LEU A 350 -9.49 4.15 -6.98
N ASP A 351 -10.43 5.06 -6.74
CA ASP A 351 -10.17 6.45 -6.30
C ASP A 351 -9.93 6.61 -4.79
N ASP A 352 -9.85 5.50 -4.07
CA ASP A 352 -9.67 5.50 -2.61
C ASP A 352 -8.20 5.39 -2.18
N LEU A 353 -7.26 5.38 -3.14
CA LEU A 353 -5.84 5.62 -2.86
C LEU A 353 -5.57 7.12 -3.00
N GLN A 354 -5.17 7.76 -1.91
CA GLN A 354 -4.95 9.20 -1.84
C GLN A 354 -3.51 9.50 -1.45
N THR A 355 -2.93 10.59 -1.97
CA THR A 355 -1.66 11.13 -1.50
C THR A 355 -1.80 11.56 -0.05
N PHE A 356 -0.79 11.29 0.77
CA PHE A 356 -0.82 11.67 2.17
C PHE A 356 -0.60 13.18 2.35
N ASP A 357 -1.51 13.82 3.08
CA ASP A 357 -1.36 15.20 3.56
C ASP A 357 -1.59 15.24 5.07
N ALA A 358 -0.58 15.68 5.81
CA ALA A 358 -0.57 15.68 7.27
C ALA A 358 -1.65 16.58 7.87
N LYS A 359 -1.90 17.75 7.26
CA LYS A 359 -2.88 18.72 7.75
C LYS A 359 -4.30 18.22 7.57
N ALA A 360 -4.62 17.74 6.38
CA ALA A 360 -5.91 17.17 6.07
C ALA A 360 -6.17 15.90 6.89
N PHE A 361 -5.17 15.02 7.04
CA PHE A 361 -5.30 13.85 7.90
C PHE A 361 -5.60 14.24 9.34
N ALA A 362 -4.86 15.21 9.90
CA ALA A 362 -5.05 15.67 11.26
C ALA A 362 -6.45 16.29 11.47
N ARG A 363 -6.89 17.17 10.57
CA ARG A 363 -8.24 17.78 10.61
C ARG A 363 -9.34 16.74 10.52
N ALA A 364 -9.20 15.78 9.59
CA ALA A 364 -10.16 14.71 9.42
C ALA A 364 -10.26 13.83 10.68
N LEU A 365 -9.13 13.56 11.35
CA LEU A 365 -9.09 12.76 12.58
C LEU A 365 -9.79 13.45 13.76
N VAL A 366 -9.61 14.75 13.93
CA VAL A 366 -10.25 15.50 15.02
C VAL A 366 -11.68 15.94 14.70
N GLY A 367 -12.15 15.71 13.47
CA GLY A 367 -13.51 16.02 13.02
C GLY A 367 -13.72 17.48 12.61
N GLU A 368 -12.65 18.16 12.15
CA GLU A 368 -12.73 19.50 11.57
C GLU A 368 -13.18 19.47 10.09
N ALA A 369 -13.71 20.61 9.64
CA ALA A 369 -14.25 20.81 8.29
C ALA A 369 -13.18 21.32 7.32
#